data_AF-X1DJA0-F1
#
_entry.id   AF-X1DJA0-F1
#
_cell.length_a   1.000
_cell.length_b   1.000
_cell.length_c   1.000
_cell.angle_alpha   90.00
_cell.angle_beta   90.00
_cell.angle_gamma   90.00
#
_symmetry.space_group_name_H-M   'P 1'
#
loop_
_entity.id
_entity.type
_entity.pdbx_description
1 polymer ?
#
loop_
_entity_poly.entity_id
_entity_poly.type
_entity_poly.pdbx_seq_one_letter_code
_entity_poly.pdbx_strand_id
1 'polypeptide(L)'
;DESISLDFLGYQYDINNEALKSKLQLIREHRERRAHQILEKLNVEFDKESIERFTEEDLNNIQDSVDGAFGRPHIANYLIEKGIVSSKQEAFDKYLVKCDVPKYPLSLAEASELVRNAGGILVHAHPNDPNGTSFYC
;
A
#
# COMPACT_ATOMS: atom_id res chain seq x y z
N ASP A 1 -3.94 -8.33 -19.77
CA ASP A 1 -3.29 -8.97 -18.62
C ASP A 1 -3.63 -8.24 -17.34
N GLU A 2 -4.61 -8.75 -16.60
CA GLU A 2 -4.92 -8.26 -15.25
C GLU A 2 -3.84 -8.75 -14.29
N SER A 3 -3.18 -7.83 -13.59
CA SER A 3 -2.23 -8.17 -12.53
C SER A 3 -3.01 -8.44 -11.24
N ILE A 4 -3.06 -9.71 -10.82
CA ILE A 4 -3.74 -10.12 -9.58
C ILE A 4 -2.80 -9.82 -8.41
N SER A 5 -3.25 -9.00 -7.45
CA SER A 5 -2.53 -8.75 -6.20
C SER A 5 -2.70 -9.96 -5.29
N LEU A 6 -1.62 -10.68 -5.00
CA LEU A 6 -1.60 -11.84 -4.12
C LEU A 6 -0.83 -11.50 -2.84
N ASP A 7 -1.36 -11.89 -1.69
CA ASP A 7 -0.71 -11.68 -0.39
C ASP A 7 -0.13 -13.00 0.13
N PHE A 8 1.15 -12.98 0.49
CA PHE A 8 1.86 -14.15 1.00
C PHE A 8 2.42 -13.90 2.39
N LEU A 9 2.41 -14.94 3.21
CA LEU A 9 2.99 -14.97 4.55
C LEU A 9 4.29 -15.77 4.50
N GLY A 10 5.39 -15.17 4.96
CA GLY A 10 6.67 -15.84 5.13
C GLY A 10 6.86 -16.27 6.58
N TYR A 11 7.17 -17.55 6.81
CA TYR A 11 7.41 -18.12 8.13
C TYR A 11 8.79 -18.76 8.22
N GLN A 12 9.36 -18.81 9.43
CA GLN A 12 10.62 -19.52 9.74
C GLN A 12 11.80 -19.11 8.86
N TYR A 13 11.82 -17.87 8.37
CA TYR A 13 12.95 -17.32 7.62
C TYR A 13 14.01 -16.76 8.58
N ASP A 14 15.26 -16.81 8.16
CA ASP A 14 16.36 -16.14 8.83
C ASP A 14 16.23 -14.63 8.67
N ILE A 15 15.94 -13.95 9.78
CA ILE A 15 15.84 -12.49 9.84
C ILE A 15 17.16 -11.81 9.49
N ASN A 16 18.30 -12.49 9.59
CA ASN A 16 19.62 -11.95 9.27
C ASN A 16 20.00 -12.13 7.80
N ASN A 17 19.15 -12.75 6.98
CA ASN A 17 19.41 -12.88 5.56
C ASN A 17 19.46 -11.51 4.88
N GLU A 18 20.65 -11.11 4.43
CA GLU A 18 20.90 -9.79 3.84
C GLU A 18 20.14 -9.57 2.53
N ALA A 19 19.91 -10.61 1.73
CA ALA A 19 19.13 -10.50 0.49
C ALA A 19 17.64 -10.21 0.79
N LEU A 20 17.06 -10.91 1.77
CA LEU A 20 15.69 -10.69 2.21
C LEU A 20 15.53 -9.29 2.83
N LYS A 21 16.43 -8.90 3.74
CA LYS A 21 16.47 -7.55 4.33
C LYS A 21 16.54 -6.46 3.26
N SER A 22 17.48 -6.59 2.33
CA SER A 22 17.69 -5.60 1.26
C SER A 22 16.44 -5.48 0.37
N LYS A 23 15.80 -6.59 0.01
CA LYS A 23 14.57 -6.55 -0.79
C LYS A 23 13.40 -5.96 0.00
N LEU A 24 13.23 -6.31 1.28
CA LEU A 24 12.19 -5.72 2.14
C LEU A 24 12.38 -4.22 2.30
N GLN A 25 13.63 -3.75 2.45
CA GLN A 25 13.95 -2.33 2.48
C GLN A 25 13.57 -1.65 1.17
N LEU A 26 13.96 -2.22 0.02
CA LEU A 26 13.59 -1.68 -1.30
C LEU A 26 12.07 -1.57 -1.47
N ILE A 27 11.31 -2.57 -1.02
CA ILE A 27 9.85 -2.56 -1.05
C ILE A 27 9.30 -1.45 -0.15
N ARG A 28 9.87 -1.22 1.03
CA ARG A 28 9.49 -0.13 1.94
C ARG A 28 9.76 1.24 1.31
N GLU A 29 10.94 1.46 0.77
CA GLU A 29 11.29 2.72 0.08
C GLU A 29 10.35 2.98 -1.10
N HIS A 30 10.00 1.94 -1.87
CA HIS A 30 9.04 2.09 -2.96
C HIS A 30 7.62 2.39 -2.45
N ARG A 31 7.22 1.88 -1.28
CA ARG A 31 5.94 2.24 -0.66
C ARG A 31 5.91 3.71 -0.25
N GLU A 32 7.00 4.21 0.33
CA GLU A 32 7.12 5.63 0.67
C GLU A 32 7.05 6.52 -0.58
N ARG A 33 7.84 6.22 -1.62
CA ARG A 33 7.76 6.98 -2.89
C ARG A 33 6.36 6.93 -3.50
N ARG A 34 5.72 5.77 -3.48
CA ARG A 34 4.34 5.60 -3.94
C ARG A 34 3.36 6.45 -3.14
N ALA A 35 3.54 6.58 -1.82
CA ALA A 35 2.70 7.41 -0.98
C ALA A 35 2.76 8.89 -1.41
N HIS A 36 3.97 9.40 -1.66
CA HIS A 36 4.19 10.75 -2.19
C HIS A 36 3.53 10.94 -3.57
N GLN A 37 3.71 9.99 -4.48
CA GLN A 37 3.10 10.04 -5.81
C GLN A 37 1.57 10.03 -5.77
N ILE A 38 0.97 9.28 -4.85
CA ILE A 38 -0.50 9.30 -4.66
C ILE A 38 -0.93 10.68 -4.16
N LEU A 39 -0.20 11.28 -3.23
CA LEU A 39 -0.47 12.62 -2.72
C LEU A 39 -0.39 13.69 -3.83
N GLU A 40 0.65 13.63 -4.67
CA GLU A 40 0.81 14.53 -5.81
C GLU A 40 -0.37 14.43 -6.78
N LYS A 41 -0.78 13.21 -7.15
CA LYS A 41 -1.96 13.00 -8.00
C LYS A 41 -3.24 13.51 -7.35
N LEU A 42 -3.38 13.33 -6.04
CA LEU A 42 -4.53 13.81 -5.28
C LEU A 42 -4.59 15.34 -5.28
N ASN A 43 -3.45 16.00 -5.07
CA ASN A 43 -3.33 17.45 -5.13
C ASN A 43 -3.70 18.01 -6.51
N VAL A 44 -3.38 17.29 -7.59
CA VAL A 44 -3.80 17.67 -8.95
C VAL A 44 -5.33 17.62 -9.11
N GLU A 45 -6.02 16.67 -8.48
CA GLU A 45 -7.49 16.64 -8.48
C GLU A 45 -8.07 17.73 -7.57
N PHE A 46 -7.44 18.00 -6.42
CA PHE A 46 -7.84 19.09 -5.53
C PHE A 46 -7.73 20.47 -6.18
N ASP A 47 -6.68 20.70 -6.97
CA ASP A 47 -6.53 21.93 -7.73
C ASP A 47 -7.68 22.18 -8.71
N LYS A 48 -8.23 21.12 -9.31
CA LYS A 48 -9.38 21.20 -10.22
C LYS A 48 -10.67 21.56 -9.49
N GLU A 49 -10.79 21.14 -8.24
CA GLU A 49 -11.98 21.37 -7.39
C GLU A 49 -11.80 22.57 -6.45
N SER A 50 -10.67 23.29 -6.52
CA SER A 50 -10.31 24.39 -5.61
C SER A 50 -10.30 23.99 -4.13
N ILE A 51 -9.89 22.75 -3.85
CA ILE A 51 -9.71 22.20 -2.50
C ILE A 51 -8.28 22.52 -2.02
N GLU A 52 -8.11 22.68 -0.71
CA GLU A 52 -6.79 22.87 -0.10
C GLU A 52 -5.87 21.67 -0.37
N ARG A 53 -4.64 21.95 -0.82
CA ARG A 53 -3.65 20.91 -1.12
C ARG A 53 -3.19 20.24 0.18
N PHE A 54 -3.00 18.94 0.11
CA PHE A 54 -2.28 18.22 1.16
C PHE A 54 -0.79 18.48 1.09
N THR A 55 -0.21 18.64 2.27
CA THR A 55 1.21 18.88 2.50
C THR A 55 1.91 17.60 2.95
N GLU A 56 3.24 17.65 3.04
CA GLU A 56 4.01 16.55 3.63
C GLU A 56 3.63 16.29 5.09
N GLU A 57 3.15 17.31 5.83
CA GLU A 57 2.67 17.14 7.19
C GLU A 57 1.40 16.29 7.25
N ASP A 58 0.46 16.50 6.31
CA ASP A 58 -0.71 15.63 6.17
C ASP A 58 -0.31 14.19 5.86
N LEU A 59 0.70 14.00 5.00
CA LEU A 59 1.21 12.67 4.68
C LEU A 59 1.84 12.00 5.91
N ASN A 60 2.60 12.75 6.72
CA ASN A 60 3.19 12.26 7.96
C ASN A 60 2.10 11.92 8.98
N ASN A 61 1.10 12.76 9.16
CA ASN A 61 -0.04 12.48 10.04
C ASN A 61 -0.77 11.20 9.63
N ILE A 62 -0.99 10.99 8.32
CA ILE A 62 -1.57 9.75 7.83
C ILE A 62 -0.64 8.57 8.15
N GLN A 63 0.66 8.68 7.87
CA GLN A 63 1.64 7.61 8.15
C GLN A 63 1.73 7.26 9.63
N ASP A 64 1.77 8.24 10.52
CA ASP A 64 1.82 8.07 11.97
C ASP A 64 0.55 7.42 12.52
N SER A 65 -0.60 7.62 11.86
CA SER A 65 -1.85 6.94 12.20
C SER A 65 -1.90 5.47 11.77
N VAL A 66 -0.91 4.98 11.00
CA VAL A 66 -0.88 3.61 10.50
C VAL A 66 0.13 2.76 11.28
N ASP A 67 -0.37 1.77 12.01
CA ASP A 67 0.46 0.72 12.65
C ASP A 67 1.06 -0.30 11.64
N GLY A 68 1.26 0.10 10.39
CA GLY A 68 1.58 -0.81 9.29
C GLY A 68 1.76 -0.17 7.93
N ALA A 69 1.26 -0.83 6.88
CA ALA A 69 1.52 -0.42 5.50
C ALA A 69 0.60 0.74 5.06
N PHE A 70 1.20 1.90 4.76
CA PHE A 70 0.49 3.02 4.14
C PHE A 70 -0.26 2.59 2.86
N GLY A 71 -1.52 3.01 2.76
CA GLY A 71 -2.41 2.58 1.68
C GLY A 71 -3.58 3.53 1.45
N ARG A 72 -4.23 3.36 0.28
CA ARG A 72 -5.40 4.15 -0.16
C ARG A 72 -6.53 4.24 0.90
N PRO A 73 -6.85 3.18 1.68
CA PRO A 73 -7.86 3.29 2.73
C PRO A 73 -7.53 4.31 3.83
N HIS A 74 -6.25 4.53 4.14
CA HIS A 74 -5.83 5.52 5.13
C HIS A 74 -6.03 6.95 4.62
N ILE A 75 -5.73 7.18 3.34
CA ILE A 75 -6.04 8.46 2.68
C ILE A 75 -7.56 8.68 2.66
N ALA A 76 -8.36 7.65 2.38
CA ALA A 76 -9.83 7.75 2.45
C ALA A 76 -10.33 8.18 3.83
N ASN A 77 -9.76 7.64 4.91
CA ASN A 77 -10.10 8.06 6.27
C ASN A 77 -9.74 9.53 6.49
N TYR A 78 -8.54 9.93 6.09
CA TYR A 78 -8.07 11.31 6.26
C TYR A 78 -8.94 12.32 5.50
N LEU A 79 -9.41 11.96 4.30
CA LEU A 79 -10.35 12.79 3.53
C LEU A 79 -11.68 13.00 4.26
N ILE A 80 -12.15 11.99 4.99
CA ILE A 80 -13.36 12.07 5.81
C ILE A 80 -13.10 12.95 7.03
N GLU A 81 -11.95 12.79 7.70
CA GLU A 81 -11.57 13.62 8.86
C GLU A 81 -11.45 15.11 8.50
N LYS A 82 -10.93 15.42 7.30
CA LYS A 82 -10.87 16.77 6.76
C LYS A 82 -12.23 17.29 6.24
N GLY A 83 -13.26 16.44 6.21
CA GLY A 83 -14.59 16.81 5.73
C GLY A 83 -14.68 17.02 4.20
N ILE A 84 -13.70 16.52 3.44
CA ILE A 84 -13.66 16.64 1.97
C ILE A 84 -14.65 15.66 1.34
N VAL A 85 -14.84 14.49 1.94
CA VAL A 85 -15.78 13.46 1.48
C VAL A 85 -16.63 12.94 2.64
N SER A 86 -17.82 12.46 2.31
CA SER A 86 -18.79 11.97 3.30
C SER A 86 -18.63 10.47 3.60
N SER A 87 -17.94 9.73 2.73
CA SER A 87 -17.75 8.29 2.88
C SER A 87 -16.46 7.79 2.21
N LYS A 88 -15.98 6.61 2.63
CA LYS A 88 -14.83 5.94 2.01
C LYS A 88 -15.08 5.66 0.53
N GLN A 89 -16.29 5.20 0.20
CA GLN A 89 -16.68 4.89 -1.17
C GLN A 89 -16.56 6.11 -2.06
N GLU A 90 -17.07 7.26 -1.61
CA GLU A 90 -16.94 8.53 -2.32
C GLU A 90 -15.48 8.93 -2.53
N ALA A 91 -14.62 8.73 -1.52
CA ALA A 91 -13.18 8.95 -1.64
C ALA A 91 -12.55 8.12 -2.77
N PHE A 92 -12.92 6.84 -2.85
CA PHE A 92 -12.44 5.95 -3.90
C PHE A 92 -12.93 6.36 -5.28
N ASP A 93 -14.23 6.59 -5.42
CA ASP A 93 -14.86 6.90 -6.70
C ASP A 93 -14.40 8.25 -7.27
N LYS A 94 -14.26 9.28 -6.42
CA LYS A 94 -13.86 10.62 -6.86
C LYS A 94 -12.37 10.74 -7.10
N TYR A 95 -11.55 10.21 -6.19
CA TYR A 95 -10.12 10.51 -6.15
C TYR A 95 -9.22 9.27 -6.21
N LEU A 96 -9.39 8.29 -5.30
CA LEU A 96 -8.36 7.25 -5.09
C LEU A 96 -8.22 6.27 -6.25
N VAL A 97 -9.26 6.06 -7.07
CA VAL A 97 -9.16 5.26 -8.30
C VAL A 97 -8.32 5.96 -9.36
N LYS A 98 -8.45 7.28 -9.51
CA LYS A 98 -7.65 8.08 -10.45
C LYS A 98 -6.21 8.27 -9.98
N CYS A 99 -6.04 8.35 -8.66
CA CYS A 99 -4.74 8.50 -8.02
C CYS A 99 -4.02 7.15 -7.85
N ASP A 100 -4.48 6.09 -8.52
CA ASP A 100 -3.86 4.79 -8.37
C ASP A 100 -2.43 4.81 -8.92
N VAL A 101 -1.53 4.26 -8.12
CA VAL A 101 -0.12 4.09 -8.44
C VAL A 101 0.19 2.62 -8.23
N PRO A 102 0.84 1.93 -9.19
CA PRO A 102 1.12 0.51 -9.05
C PRO A 102 1.99 0.21 -7.83
N LYS A 103 1.74 -0.95 -7.19
CA LYS A 103 2.60 -1.46 -6.12
C LYS A 103 3.95 -1.89 -6.71
N TYR A 104 4.97 -2.04 -5.85
CA TYR A 104 6.24 -2.62 -6.28
C TYR A 104 5.98 -4.01 -6.91
N PRO A 105 6.41 -4.25 -8.16
CA PRO A 105 6.20 -5.53 -8.82
C PRO A 105 7.15 -6.55 -8.20
N LEU A 106 6.61 -7.41 -7.34
CA LEU A 106 7.32 -8.58 -6.83
C LEU A 106 6.65 -9.81 -7.41
N SER A 107 7.38 -10.56 -8.23
CA SER A 107 6.86 -11.82 -8.77
C SER A 107 6.80 -12.89 -7.67
N LEU A 108 5.86 -13.83 -7.81
CA LEU A 108 5.77 -14.99 -6.92
C LEU A 108 7.07 -15.81 -6.93
N ALA A 109 7.71 -15.92 -8.11
CA ALA A 109 8.99 -16.61 -8.25
C ALA A 109 10.08 -15.95 -7.40
N GLU A 110 10.24 -14.62 -7.52
CA GLU A 110 11.20 -13.86 -6.69
C GLU A 110 10.86 -13.95 -5.20
N ALA A 111 9.60 -13.80 -4.82
CA ALA A 111 9.18 -13.88 -3.42
C ALA A 111 9.49 -15.26 -2.82
N SER A 112 9.17 -16.33 -3.56
CA SER A 112 9.45 -17.70 -3.15
C SER A 112 10.95 -17.96 -3.02
N GLU A 113 11.74 -17.51 -4.00
CA GLU A 113 13.20 -17.63 -3.97
C GLU A 113 13.81 -16.89 -2.77
N LEU A 114 13.39 -15.65 -2.50
CA LEU A 114 13.87 -14.87 -1.36
C LEU A 114 13.56 -15.55 -0.02
N VAL A 115 12.32 -16.01 0.19
CA VAL A 115 11.93 -16.66 1.44
C VAL A 115 12.62 -18.01 1.61
N ARG A 116 12.73 -18.81 0.54
CA ARG A 116 13.41 -20.11 0.59
C ARG A 116 14.91 -19.97 0.80
N ASN A 117 15.55 -18.97 0.18
CA ASN A 117 16.98 -18.69 0.38
C ASN A 117 17.28 -18.22 1.81
N ALA A 118 16.30 -17.62 2.48
CA ALA A 118 16.35 -17.33 3.90
C ALA A 118 15.99 -18.53 4.79
N GLY A 119 15.76 -19.73 4.23
CA GLY A 119 15.39 -20.94 4.98
C GLY A 119 13.93 -21.01 5.41
N GLY A 120 13.09 -20.07 4.97
CA GLY A 120 11.69 -19.97 5.35
C GLY A 120 10.73 -20.68 4.40
N ILE A 121 9.45 -20.59 4.75
CA ILE A 121 8.31 -21.15 4.03
C ILE A 121 7.39 -20.01 3.62
N LEU A 122 7.00 -19.98 2.34
CA LEU A 122 6.01 -19.03 1.81
C LEU A 122 4.64 -19.69 1.75
N VAL A 123 3.62 -19.04 2.33
CA VAL A 123 2.24 -19.51 2.37
C VAL A 123 1.34 -18.45 1.73
N HIS A 124 0.40 -18.86 0.88
CA HIS A 124 -0.59 -17.94 0.32
C HIS A 124 -1.63 -17.56 1.40
N ALA A 125 -1.79 -16.27 1.68
CA ALA A 125 -2.61 -15.80 2.80
C ALA A 125 -4.11 -16.03 2.56
N HIS A 126 -4.60 -15.72 1.35
CA HIS A 126 -6.03 -15.73 1.03
C HIS A 126 -6.31 -16.36 -0.35
N PRO A 127 -6.25 -17.69 -0.48
CA PRO A 127 -6.46 -18.39 -1.76
C PRO A 127 -7.86 -18.22 -2.39
N ASN A 128 -8.84 -17.69 -1.65
CA ASN A 128 -10.23 -17.59 -2.08
C ASN A 128 -10.76 -16.15 -2.27
N ASP A 129 -9.92 -15.13 -2.14
CA ASP A 129 -10.37 -13.74 -2.29
C ASP A 129 -9.67 -13.06 -3.49
N PRO A 130 -10.36 -12.88 -4.64
CA PRO A 130 -9.81 -12.12 -5.76
C PRO A 130 -9.59 -10.64 -5.42
N ASN A 131 -10.07 -10.15 -4.26
CA ASN A 131 -10.02 -8.75 -3.85
C ASN A 131 -9.36 -8.53 -2.47
N GLY A 132 -8.48 -9.46 -2.05
CA GLY A 132 -7.53 -9.31 -0.93
C GLY A 132 -7.94 -8.32 0.16
N THR A 133 -8.95 -8.65 0.96
CA THR A 133 -9.28 -7.87 2.15
C THR A 133 -9.22 -8.76 3.39
N SER A 134 -8.21 -8.53 4.23
CA SER A 134 -8.09 -9.20 5.53
C SER A 134 -9.29 -8.87 6.41
N PHE A 135 -10.12 -9.88 6.66
CA PHE A 135 -10.96 -9.95 7.85
C PHE A 135 -10.47 -11.11 8.69
N TYR A 136 -9.83 -10.81 9.82
CA TYR A 136 -9.64 -11.78 10.89
C TYR A 136 -11.00 -12.02 11.54
N CYS A 137 -11.39 -13.28 11.70
CA CYS A 137 -12.36 -13.68 12.72
C CYS A 137 -11.64 -13.84 14.06
#